data_AF-A0A1N7P5U4-F1
#
_entry.id   AF-A0A1N7P5U4-F1
#
_cell.length_a   1.000
_cell.length_b   1.000
_cell.length_c   1.000
_cell.angle_alpha   90.00
_cell.angle_beta   90.00
_cell.angle_gamma   90.00
#
_symmetry.space_group_name_H-M   'P 1'
#
loop_
_entity.id
_entity.type
_entity.pdbx_description
1 polymer ?
#
loop_
_entity_poly.entity_id
_entity_poly.type
_entity_poly.pdbx_seq_one_letter_code
_entity_poly.pdbx_strand_id
1 'polypeptide(L)'
;MRALITAALVALASPAAAGVDVVSVGFGFFPKGTSCQVFNTSGKVTMREGRDIKFKIKGDTARLAFRCTQPDGRSFEVNVGRLLPQGNHRRVSMQINQDNHAHVFWDDGGLRKSLVPGILVWR
;
A
#
# COMPACT_ATOMS: atom_id res chain seq x y z
N MET A 1 -11.13 -7.42 -60.26
CA MET A 1 -11.45 -6.35 -59.30
C MET A 1 -11.39 -6.93 -57.90
N ARG A 2 -10.50 -6.43 -57.04
CA ARG A 2 -10.32 -6.88 -55.65
C ARG A 2 -11.25 -6.07 -54.76
N ALA A 3 -12.18 -6.71 -54.06
CA ALA A 3 -12.97 -6.08 -53.01
C ALA A 3 -12.22 -6.25 -51.67
N LEU A 4 -11.97 -5.13 -50.99
CA LEU A 4 -11.24 -5.05 -49.73
C LEU A 4 -12.03 -5.68 -48.59
N ILE A 5 -11.36 -6.54 -47.83
CA ILE A 5 -11.82 -7.04 -46.52
C ILE A 5 -11.57 -5.92 -45.50
N THR A 6 -12.62 -5.36 -44.93
CA THR A 6 -12.54 -4.39 -43.83
C THR A 6 -12.35 -5.17 -42.52
N ALA A 7 -11.12 -5.21 -42.00
CA ALA A 7 -10.85 -5.78 -40.68
C ALA A 7 -11.16 -4.74 -39.59
N ALA A 8 -12.19 -5.01 -38.78
CA ALA A 8 -12.48 -4.23 -37.58
C ALA A 8 -11.47 -4.56 -36.47
N LEU A 9 -10.57 -3.62 -36.16
CA LEU A 9 -9.74 -3.70 -34.95
C LEU A 9 -10.59 -3.35 -33.73
N VAL A 10 -10.99 -4.38 -32.98
CA VAL A 10 -11.52 -4.22 -31.62
C VAL A 10 -10.33 -3.96 -30.70
N ALA A 11 -10.08 -2.70 -30.37
CA ALA A 11 -9.13 -2.35 -29.33
C ALA A 11 -9.71 -2.79 -27.97
N LEU A 12 -9.21 -3.91 -27.44
CA LEU A 12 -9.40 -4.29 -26.04
C LEU A 12 -8.71 -3.23 -25.18
N ALA A 13 -9.46 -2.21 -24.76
CA ALA A 13 -9.01 -1.29 -23.73
C ALA A 13 -8.87 -2.09 -22.44
N SER A 14 -7.64 -2.53 -22.14
CA SER A 14 -7.30 -3.08 -20.83
C SER A 14 -7.72 -2.05 -19.78
N PRO A 15 -8.51 -2.43 -18.76
CA PRO A 15 -8.84 -1.51 -17.69
C PRO A 15 -7.51 -1.05 -17.07
N ALA A 16 -7.25 0.26 -17.13
CA ALA A 16 -6.15 0.85 -16.40
C ALA A 16 -6.34 0.45 -14.93
N ALA A 17 -5.39 -0.30 -14.38
CA ALA A 17 -5.47 -0.77 -13.01
C ALA A 17 -5.69 0.44 -12.10
N ALA A 18 -6.89 0.55 -11.52
CA ALA A 18 -7.19 1.53 -10.49
C ALA A 18 -6.20 1.30 -9.36
N GLY A 19 -5.31 2.26 -9.15
CA GLY A 19 -4.17 2.14 -8.25
C GLY A 19 -4.07 3.36 -7.36
N VAL A 20 -3.48 3.19 -6.19
CA VAL A 20 -3.21 4.31 -5.30
C VAL A 20 -1.88 4.95 -5.68
N ASP A 21 -1.89 6.20 -6.15
CA ASP A 21 -0.65 6.85 -6.63
C ASP A 21 0.38 7.02 -5.51
N VAL A 22 -0.09 7.32 -4.30
CA VAL A 22 0.76 7.59 -3.12
C VAL A 22 0.18 6.92 -1.89
N VAL A 23 0.99 6.08 -1.24
CA VAL A 23 0.67 5.50 0.07
C VAL A 23 1.66 6.04 1.10
N SER A 24 1.15 6.55 2.22
CA SER A 24 1.96 6.87 3.40
C SER A 24 1.65 5.88 4.51
N VAL A 25 2.67 5.22 5.06
CA VAL A 25 2.52 4.19 6.11
C VAL A 25 3.32 4.60 7.32
N GLY A 26 2.68 4.70 8.48
CA GLY A 26 3.34 4.90 9.76
C GLY A 26 3.24 3.65 10.63
N PHE A 27 4.34 3.21 11.21
CA PHE A 27 4.36 2.18 12.26
C PHE A 27 4.39 2.89 13.62
N GLY A 28 3.24 2.92 14.29
CA GLY A 28 3.05 3.59 15.57
C GLY A 28 3.12 2.61 16.74
N PHE A 29 3.64 3.07 17.87
CA PHE A 29 3.67 2.32 19.15
C PHE A 29 4.43 1.00 19.10
N PHE A 30 5.37 0.83 18.16
CA PHE A 30 6.31 -0.30 18.17
C PHE A 30 7.53 0.02 19.04
N PRO A 31 8.22 -0.99 19.61
CA PRO A 31 9.43 -0.79 20.39
C PRO A 31 10.49 -0.02 19.60
N LYS A 32 11.21 0.89 20.29
CA LYS A 32 12.33 1.63 19.70
C LYS A 32 13.39 0.65 19.19
N GLY A 33 13.86 0.85 17.96
CA GLY A 33 14.78 -0.06 17.28
C GLY A 33 14.10 -1.11 16.41
N THR A 34 12.76 -1.11 16.34
CA THR A 34 12.05 -1.84 15.27
C THR A 34 12.54 -1.33 13.92
N SER A 35 12.90 -2.22 13.02
CA SER A 35 13.32 -1.89 11.66
C SER A 35 12.36 -2.52 10.66
N CYS A 36 12.11 -1.84 9.53
CA CYS A 36 11.18 -2.32 8.52
C CYS A 36 11.80 -2.24 7.12
N GLN A 37 11.62 -3.30 6.35
CA GLN A 37 11.98 -3.40 4.95
C GLN A 37 10.71 -3.39 4.09
N VAL A 38 10.79 -2.74 2.93
CA VAL A 38 9.67 -2.60 1.98
C VAL A 38 9.85 -3.58 0.83
N PHE A 39 8.78 -4.27 0.43
CA PHE A 39 8.78 -5.28 -0.64
C PHE A 39 7.68 -5.01 -1.66
N ASN A 40 7.79 -5.67 -2.81
CA ASN A 40 6.77 -5.72 -3.86
C ASN A 40 6.32 -4.33 -4.38
N THR A 41 7.27 -3.41 -4.47
CA THR A 41 7.08 -2.08 -5.09
C THR A 41 8.27 -1.77 -5.99
N SER A 42 7.99 -1.31 -7.19
CA SER A 42 8.96 -0.62 -8.06
C SER A 42 8.92 0.91 -7.90
N GLY A 43 7.96 1.40 -7.10
CA GLY A 43 7.76 2.82 -6.83
C GLY A 43 8.86 3.47 -5.99
N LYS A 44 8.89 4.80 -6.00
CA LYS A 44 9.84 5.58 -5.20
C LYS A 44 9.46 5.49 -3.72
N VAL A 45 10.38 5.02 -2.89
CA VAL A 45 10.23 4.93 -1.44
C VAL A 45 10.99 6.08 -0.78
N THR A 46 10.38 6.71 0.22
CA THR A 46 11.03 7.67 1.12
C THR A 46 10.73 7.27 2.54
N MET A 47 11.77 7.08 3.35
CA MET A 47 11.66 6.72 4.77
C MET A 47 12.04 7.92 5.64
N ARG A 48 11.34 8.07 6.76
CA ARG A 48 11.71 8.97 7.85
C ARG A 48 11.54 8.24 9.16
N GLU A 49 12.57 8.31 9.98
CA GLU A 49 12.57 7.75 11.33
C GLU A 49 12.50 8.89 12.35
N GLY A 50 11.71 8.69 13.40
CA GLY A 50 11.50 9.64 14.49
C GLY A 50 10.88 8.90 15.67
N ARG A 51 9.81 9.44 16.26
CA ARG A 51 9.01 8.67 17.23
C ARG A 51 8.34 7.45 16.57
N ASP A 52 7.96 7.59 15.31
CA ASP A 52 7.34 6.54 14.50
C ASP A 52 8.17 6.33 13.24
N ILE A 53 8.15 5.12 12.68
CA ILE A 53 8.76 4.83 11.38
C ILE A 53 7.74 5.18 10.30
N LYS A 54 8.08 6.11 9.39
CA LYS A 54 7.17 6.59 8.35
C LYS A 54 7.73 6.34 6.96
N PHE A 55 6.95 5.69 6.12
CA PHE A 55 7.24 5.45 4.72
C PHE A 55 6.27 6.23 3.84
N LYS A 56 6.77 6.79 2.76
CA LYS A 56 5.97 7.33 1.66
C LYS A 56 6.39 6.63 0.37
N ILE A 57 5.43 5.99 -0.29
CA ILE A 57 5.62 5.21 -1.52
C ILE A 57 4.81 5.89 -2.62
N LYS A 58 5.44 6.17 -3.76
CA LYS A 58 4.79 6.73 -4.94
C LYS A 58 4.96 5.79 -6.14
N GLY A 59 3.85 5.40 -6.78
CA GLY A 59 3.83 4.50 -7.94
C GLY A 59 3.17 3.16 -7.62
N ASP A 60 3.86 2.06 -7.89
CA ASP A 60 3.36 0.69 -7.72
C ASP A 60 3.10 0.32 -6.25
N THR A 61 1.84 0.42 -5.82
CA THR A 61 1.43 0.21 -4.43
C THR A 61 0.48 -0.98 -4.24
N ALA A 62 0.00 -1.58 -5.33
CA ALA A 62 -1.05 -2.60 -5.29
C ALA A 62 -0.65 -3.88 -4.53
N ARG A 63 0.64 -4.20 -4.51
CA ARG A 63 1.20 -5.38 -3.81
C ARG A 63 2.16 -5.02 -2.69
N LEU A 64 2.20 -3.74 -2.30
CA LEU A 64 3.11 -3.21 -1.29
C LEU A 64 3.04 -4.03 0.01
N ALA A 65 4.19 -4.47 0.48
CA ALA A 65 4.31 -5.21 1.72
C ALA A 65 5.50 -4.72 2.56
N PHE A 66 5.43 -4.94 3.86
CA PHE A 66 6.50 -4.63 4.80
C PHE A 66 6.85 -5.86 5.61
N ARG A 67 8.14 -6.09 5.84
CA ARG A 67 8.63 -7.00 6.88
C ARG A 67 9.36 -6.18 7.91
N CYS A 68 8.98 -6.33 9.17
CA CYS A 68 9.59 -5.62 10.27
C CYS A 68 10.15 -6.59 11.30
N THR A 69 11.28 -6.23 11.89
CA THR A 69 11.92 -6.98 12.96
C THR A 69 12.04 -6.09 14.18
N GLN A 70 11.53 -6.57 15.32
CA GLN A 70 11.61 -5.91 16.61
C GLN A 70 12.98 -6.15 17.26
N PRO A 71 13.38 -5.31 18.24
CA PRO A 71 14.67 -5.46 18.92
C PRO A 71 14.86 -6.80 19.65
N ASP A 72 13.78 -7.48 20.01
CA ASP A 72 13.79 -8.81 20.64
C ASP A 72 13.96 -9.96 19.62
N GLY A 73 14.10 -9.63 18.33
CA GLY A 73 14.27 -10.57 17.22
C GLY A 73 12.97 -11.06 16.59
N ARG A 74 11.79 -10.82 17.21
CA ARG A 74 10.51 -11.20 16.61
C ARG A 74 10.26 -10.41 15.34
N SER A 75 9.67 -11.06 14.35
CA SER A 75 9.39 -10.43 13.06
C SER A 75 7.93 -10.56 12.67
N PHE A 76 7.44 -9.58 11.92
CA PHE A 76 6.09 -9.60 11.37
C PHE A 76 6.06 -9.06 9.95
N GLU A 77 5.05 -9.46 9.20
CA GLU A 77 4.79 -8.99 7.84
C GLU A 77 3.40 -8.32 7.75
N VAL A 78 3.30 -7.26 6.93
CA VAL A 78 2.03 -6.57 6.64
C VAL A 78 1.88 -6.36 5.13
N ASN A 79 0.79 -6.88 4.57
CA ASN A 79 0.43 -6.71 3.16
C ASN A 79 -0.43 -5.47 2.94
N VAL A 80 0.21 -4.29 2.97
CA VAL A 80 -0.44 -2.97 2.85
C VAL A 80 -1.26 -2.83 1.57
N GLY A 81 -0.82 -3.39 0.45
CA GLY A 81 -1.56 -3.35 -0.82
C GLY A 81 -2.98 -3.93 -0.70
N ARG A 82 -3.18 -4.94 0.14
CA ARG A 82 -4.51 -5.54 0.40
C ARG A 82 -5.41 -4.69 1.30
N LEU A 83 -4.85 -3.69 1.97
CA LEU A 83 -5.56 -2.78 2.87
C LEU A 83 -6.02 -1.51 2.15
N LEU A 84 -5.62 -1.32 0.89
CA LEU A 84 -5.98 -0.13 0.13
C LEU A 84 -7.49 -0.11 -0.14
N PRO A 85 -8.13 1.07 -0.03
CA PRO A 85 -9.53 1.23 -0.42
C PRO A 85 -9.70 0.91 -1.91
N GLN A 86 -10.84 0.31 -2.26
CA GLN A 86 -11.20 0.03 -3.66
C GLN A 86 -11.45 1.35 -4.41
N GLY A 87 -11.12 1.37 -5.71
CA GLY A 87 -11.27 2.54 -6.57
C GLY A 87 -9.95 3.26 -6.84
N ASN A 88 -10.02 4.42 -7.50
CA ASN A 88 -8.85 5.20 -7.90
C ASN A 88 -8.63 6.36 -6.92
N HIS A 89 -7.71 6.18 -5.98
CA HIS A 89 -7.41 7.16 -4.94
C HIS A 89 -6.01 7.72 -5.11
N ARG A 90 -5.89 9.05 -5.26
CA ARG A 90 -4.56 9.68 -5.44
C ARG A 90 -3.66 9.50 -4.22
N ARG A 91 -4.24 9.43 -3.02
CA ARG A 91 -3.48 9.34 -1.76
C ARG A 91 -4.21 8.53 -0.71
N VAL A 92 -3.47 7.65 -0.06
CA VAL A 92 -3.93 6.90 1.12
C VAL A 92 -2.88 7.03 2.22
N SER A 93 -3.34 7.22 3.46
CA SER A 93 -2.49 7.20 4.65
C SER A 93 -2.90 6.03 5.54
N MET A 94 -1.93 5.33 6.10
CA MET A 94 -2.14 4.22 7.00
C MET A 94 -1.31 4.37 8.27
N GLN A 95 -1.91 4.05 9.40
CA GLN A 95 -1.20 3.84 10.65
C GLN A 95 -1.36 2.39 11.05
N ILE A 96 -0.25 1.67 11.12
CA ILE A 96 -0.15 0.29 11.60
C ILE A 96 0.30 0.34 13.05
N ASN A 97 -0.44 -0.36 13.92
CA ASN A 97 -0.19 -0.40 15.36
C ASN A 97 0.18 -1.81 15.81
N GLN A 98 0.86 -1.90 16.96
CA GLN A 98 1.29 -3.17 17.55
C GLN A 98 0.12 -4.05 18.02
N ASP A 99 -1.06 -3.48 18.24
CA ASP A 99 -2.30 -4.16 18.64
C ASP A 99 -2.98 -4.94 17.50
N ASN A 100 -2.28 -5.16 16.38
CA ASN A 100 -2.75 -5.90 15.21
C ASN A 100 -3.85 -5.21 14.39
N HIS A 101 -3.87 -3.87 14.39
CA HIS A 101 -4.81 -3.09 13.58
C HIS A 101 -4.11 -2.08 12.67
N ALA A 102 -4.80 -1.73 11.59
CA ALA A 102 -4.47 -0.62 10.72
C ALA A 102 -5.60 0.41 10.67
N HIS A 103 -5.29 1.68 10.86
CA HIS A 103 -6.18 2.78 10.52
C HIS A 103 -5.86 3.26 9.11
N VAL A 104 -6.81 3.15 8.19
CA VAL A 104 -6.67 3.55 6.78
C VAL A 104 -7.48 4.81 6.52
N PHE A 105 -6.88 5.82 5.92
CA PHE A 105 -7.49 7.13 5.64
C PHE A 105 -7.28 7.51 4.17
N TRP A 106 -8.34 8.03 3.54
CA TRP A 106 -8.30 8.53 2.16
C TRP A 106 -9.36 9.62 1.97
N ASP A 107 -9.28 10.32 0.84
CA ASP A 107 -10.23 11.37 0.45
C ASP A 107 -10.97 10.93 -0.81
N ASP A 108 -12.30 10.95 -0.75
CA ASP A 108 -13.21 10.64 -1.85
C ASP A 108 -14.38 11.64 -1.84
N GLY A 109 -14.04 12.93 -2.01
CA GLY A 109 -14.98 14.05 -1.84
C GLY A 109 -15.27 14.35 -0.36
N GLY A 110 -14.37 13.95 0.53
CA GLY A 110 -14.49 14.02 1.98
C GLY A 110 -13.58 12.98 2.67
N LEU A 111 -13.14 13.28 3.89
CA LEU A 111 -12.25 12.39 4.64
C LEU A 111 -12.97 11.08 5.02
N ARG A 112 -12.43 9.96 4.57
CA ARG A 112 -12.86 8.61 4.91
C ARG A 112 -11.86 7.93 5.84
N LYS A 113 -12.36 6.99 6.65
CA LYS A 113 -11.58 6.20 7.59
C LYS A 113 -12.09 4.76 7.61
N SER A 114 -11.16 3.81 7.71
CA SER A 114 -11.43 2.41 8.03
C SER A 114 -10.49 1.92 9.13
N LEU A 115 -10.95 0.96 9.93
CA LEU A 115 -10.14 0.20 10.88
C LEU A 115 -10.12 -1.26 10.43
N VAL A 116 -8.93 -1.81 10.19
CA VAL A 116 -8.77 -3.18 9.71
C VAL A 116 -8.01 -4.00 10.75
N PRO A 117 -8.63 -5.02 11.38
CA PRO A 117 -7.95 -5.91 12.32
C PRO A 117 -7.19 -7.04 11.61
N GLY A 118 -6.29 -7.72 12.32
CA GLY A 118 -5.69 -8.97 11.87
C GLY A 118 -4.64 -8.82 10.78
N ILE A 119 -3.93 -7.68 10.75
CA ILE A 119 -3.05 -7.29 9.63
C ILE A 119 -1.57 -7.69 9.81
N LEU A 120 -1.14 -8.01 11.04
CA LEU A 120 0.21 -8.44 11.38
C LEU A 120 0.32 -9.97 11.30
N VAL A 121 1.17 -10.46 10.40
CA VAL A 121 1.51 -11.89 10.31
C VAL A 121 2.85 -12.12 11.01
N TRP A 122 2.81 -12.63 12.24
CA TRP A 122 3.99 -12.91 13.07
C TRP A 122 4.72 -14.17 12.63
N ARG A 123 6.06 -14.17 12.72
CA ARG A 123 6.95 -15.29 12.43
C ARG A 123 7.95 -15.49 13.54
#